data_AF-A0A946P4F7-F1
#
_entry.id   AF-A0A946P4F7-F1
#
_cell.length_a   1.000
_cell.length_b   1.000
_cell.length_c   1.000
_cell.angle_alpha   90.00
_cell.angle_beta   90.00
_cell.angle_gamma   90.00
#
_symmetry.space_group_name_H-M   'P 1'
#
loop_
_entity.id
_entity.type
_entity.pdbx_description
1 polymer ?
#
loop_
_entity_poly.entity_id
_entity_poly.type
_entity_poly.pdbx_seq_one_letter_code
_entity_poly.pdbx_strand_id
1 'polypeptide(L)'
;MKYFLLPLIFIGTLLSSNSDPIFLIHGFLGWGRDEMNDVRYWGGKNDYQEDLRDLGYNVFTLSVGPISSNWDRAVEAYAQIKGGCVDYGKAHSEEFGIIQKPINKCYDGLYPQWDENNPIHLIGHSQGGITARMLEHLLANNYPDETSLLLKNINDRWIKSVTTISTPHDGTTLAPIIMDIFPFAQSMSSWVAPF
;
A
#
# COMPACT_ATOMS: atom_id res chain seq x y z
N MET A 1 -43.91 0.34 22.59
CA MET A 1 -42.64 -0.32 22.25
C MET A 1 -42.01 0.17 20.93
N LYS A 2 -42.23 1.43 20.51
CA LYS A 2 -41.78 1.92 19.18
C LYS A 2 -40.84 3.14 19.21
N TYR A 3 -40.43 3.60 20.39
CA TYR A 3 -39.61 4.81 20.55
C TYR A 3 -38.22 4.57 21.17
N PHE A 4 -37.84 3.32 21.43
CA PHE A 4 -36.56 2.99 22.06
C PHE A 4 -35.42 2.67 21.07
N LEU A 5 -35.70 2.68 19.75
CA LEU A 5 -34.71 2.37 18.71
C LEU A 5 -33.93 3.59 18.19
N LEU A 6 -34.47 4.80 18.31
CA LEU A 6 -33.79 6.02 17.84
C LEU A 6 -32.55 6.44 18.67
N PRO A 7 -32.50 6.30 20.02
CA PRO A 7 -31.33 6.74 20.79
C PRO A 7 -30.12 5.81 20.61
N LEU A 8 -30.34 4.52 20.29
CA LEU A 8 -29.26 3.56 20.09
C LEU A 8 -28.42 3.83 18.84
N ILE A 9 -29.05 4.32 17.76
CA ILE A 9 -28.36 4.61 16.49
C ILE A 9 -27.43 5.82 16.63
N PHE A 10 -27.80 6.80 17.47
CA PHE A 10 -26.99 8.01 17.69
C PHE A 10 -25.81 7.79 18.67
N ILE A 11 -25.91 6.81 19.57
CA ILE A 11 -24.82 6.44 20.49
C ILE A 11 -23.78 5.58 19.76
N GLY A 12 -24.19 4.73 18.81
CA GLY A 12 -23.29 3.88 18.03
C GLY A 12 -22.32 4.63 17.12
N THR A 13 -22.71 5.81 16.61
CA THR A 13 -21.85 6.64 15.75
C THR A 13 -20.75 7.37 16.53
N LEU A 14 -20.97 7.67 17.81
CA LEU A 14 -19.97 8.31 18.68
C LEU A 14 -18.89 7.34 19.17
N LEU A 15 -19.16 6.03 19.16
CA LEU A 15 -18.25 4.98 19.62
C LEU A 15 -17.48 4.27 18.49
N SER A 16 -17.79 4.55 17.23
CA SER A 16 -17.18 3.88 16.06
C SER A 16 -15.98 4.64 15.46
N SER A 17 -15.60 5.79 16.01
CA SER A 17 -14.46 6.57 15.51
C SER A 17 -13.16 6.06 16.16
N ASN A 18 -12.17 5.70 15.34
CA ASN A 18 -10.78 5.49 15.79
C ASN A 18 -9.90 6.63 15.22
N SER A 19 -8.63 6.68 15.62
CA SER A 19 -7.64 7.66 15.17
C SER A 19 -6.42 7.01 14.51
N ASP A 20 -6.56 5.78 14.04
CA ASP A 20 -5.51 5.02 13.37
C ASP A 20 -5.16 5.71 12.04
N PRO A 21 -3.88 5.83 11.68
CA PRO A 21 -3.48 6.56 10.48
C PRO A 21 -3.91 5.87 9.20
N ILE A 22 -4.16 6.66 8.17
CA ILE A 22 -4.55 6.22 6.83
C ILE A 22 -3.36 6.36 5.89
N PHE A 23 -3.03 5.30 5.16
CA PHE A 23 -2.01 5.31 4.12
C PHE A 23 -2.62 5.10 2.75
N LEU A 24 -2.39 6.08 1.88
CA LEU A 24 -2.87 6.11 0.51
C LEU A 24 -1.83 5.47 -0.43
N ILE A 25 -2.25 4.47 -1.19
CA ILE A 25 -1.39 3.72 -2.12
C ILE A 25 -1.90 3.94 -3.55
N HIS A 26 -1.10 4.64 -4.37
CA HIS A 26 -1.42 4.85 -5.77
C HIS A 26 -1.33 3.56 -6.59
N GLY A 27 -1.94 3.52 -7.77
CA GLY A 27 -1.93 2.36 -8.66
C GLY A 27 -0.84 2.38 -9.72
N PHE A 28 -1.11 1.66 -10.82
CA PHE A 28 -0.30 1.60 -12.02
C PHE A 28 -0.09 3.01 -12.60
N LEU A 29 1.15 3.34 -12.98
CA LEU A 29 1.58 4.66 -13.45
C LEU A 29 1.27 5.82 -12.48
N GLY A 30 1.00 5.53 -11.20
CA GLY A 30 0.87 6.55 -10.17
C GLY A 30 2.22 7.11 -9.72
N TRP A 31 2.17 8.15 -8.91
CA TRP A 31 3.35 8.90 -8.46
C TRP A 31 3.18 9.38 -7.03
N GLY A 32 4.31 9.58 -6.36
CA GLY A 32 4.42 10.23 -5.06
C GLY A 32 4.25 11.74 -5.11
N ARG A 33 4.18 12.35 -3.93
CA ARG A 33 3.86 13.78 -3.78
C ARG A 33 4.85 14.72 -4.46
N ASP A 34 6.12 14.33 -4.50
CA ASP A 34 7.24 15.16 -4.98
C ASP A 34 7.69 14.82 -6.42
N GLU A 35 6.94 13.98 -7.12
CA GLU A 35 7.35 13.42 -8.43
C GLU A 35 6.67 14.12 -9.62
N MET A 36 5.54 14.80 -9.41
CA MET A 36 4.82 15.57 -10.43
C MET A 36 4.47 16.95 -9.89
N ASN A 37 5.07 17.98 -10.49
CA ASN A 37 4.86 19.38 -10.09
C ASN A 37 3.38 19.74 -10.10
N ASP A 38 2.92 20.34 -8.99
CA ASP A 38 1.57 20.91 -8.78
C ASP A 38 0.37 19.98 -9.06
N VAL A 39 0.59 18.68 -9.27
CA VAL A 39 -0.46 17.70 -9.51
C VAL A 39 -0.30 16.50 -8.58
N ARG A 40 -1.21 16.39 -7.62
CA ARG A 40 -1.28 15.25 -6.69
C ARG A 40 -2.00 14.09 -7.36
N TYR A 41 -1.48 12.88 -7.19
CA TYR A 41 -2.22 11.67 -7.54
C TYR A 41 -3.57 11.62 -6.80
N TRP A 42 -3.54 11.95 -5.51
CA TRP A 42 -4.71 12.05 -4.64
C TRP A 42 -5.24 13.48 -4.58
N GLY A 43 -6.01 13.89 -5.58
CA GLY A 43 -6.72 15.18 -5.59
C GLY A 43 -6.50 16.04 -6.82
N GLY A 44 -5.58 15.66 -7.72
CA GLY A 44 -5.28 16.44 -8.92
C GLY A 44 -4.70 17.79 -8.55
N LYS A 45 -5.48 18.87 -8.75
CA LYS A 45 -5.10 20.23 -8.34
C LYS A 45 -5.30 20.49 -6.84
N ASN A 46 -6.08 19.64 -6.16
CA ASN A 46 -6.24 19.66 -4.71
C ASN A 46 -5.27 18.68 -4.06
N ASP A 47 -5.09 18.79 -2.75
CA ASP A 47 -4.24 17.90 -1.96
C ASP A 47 -5.08 17.17 -0.92
N TYR A 48 -5.68 16.03 -1.31
CA TYR A 48 -6.61 15.32 -0.42
C TYR A 48 -5.95 14.81 0.86
N GLN A 49 -4.64 14.60 0.88
CA GLN A 49 -3.95 14.28 2.12
C GLN A 49 -4.04 15.44 3.11
N GLU A 50 -3.69 16.66 2.68
CA GLU A 50 -3.73 17.83 3.56
C GLU A 50 -5.17 18.25 3.86
N ASP A 51 -6.07 18.21 2.88
CA ASP A 51 -7.49 18.50 3.09
C ASP A 51 -8.10 17.57 4.17
N LEU A 52 -7.74 16.28 4.18
CA LEU A 52 -8.19 15.35 5.21
C LEU A 52 -7.50 15.57 6.56
N ARG A 53 -6.24 16.01 6.57
CA ARG A 53 -5.54 16.39 7.81
C ARG A 53 -6.13 17.64 8.45
N ASP A 54 -6.55 18.61 7.66
CA ASP A 54 -7.27 19.80 8.13
C ASP A 54 -8.61 19.44 8.78
N LEU A 55 -9.21 18.32 8.38
CA LEU A 55 -10.41 17.74 9.01
C LEU A 55 -10.12 16.88 10.25
N GLY A 56 -8.84 16.71 10.62
CA GLY A 56 -8.41 15.98 11.82
C GLY A 56 -8.03 14.52 11.58
N TYR A 57 -7.97 14.04 10.34
CA TYR A 57 -7.54 12.67 10.03
C TYR A 57 -6.02 12.58 9.85
N ASN A 58 -5.39 11.56 10.41
CA ASN A 58 -3.96 11.33 10.20
C ASN A 58 -3.74 10.57 8.89
N VAL A 59 -3.45 11.28 7.79
CA VAL A 59 -3.34 10.69 6.45
C VAL A 59 -1.93 10.83 5.90
N PHE A 60 -1.43 9.82 5.19
CA PHE A 60 -0.15 9.81 4.51
C PHE A 60 -0.29 9.22 3.11
N THR A 61 0.62 9.60 2.22
CA THR A 61 0.70 9.08 0.84
C THR A 61 2.01 8.35 0.66
N LEU A 62 1.94 7.11 0.17
CA LEU A 62 3.11 6.32 -0.18
C LEU A 62 3.51 6.55 -1.64
N SER A 63 4.81 6.47 -1.93
CA SER A 63 5.38 6.50 -3.30
C SER A 63 6.02 5.17 -3.63
N VAL A 64 5.28 4.28 -4.29
CA VAL A 64 5.75 2.93 -4.65
C VAL A 64 6.02 2.83 -6.16
N GLY A 65 6.70 1.79 -6.60
CA GLY A 65 7.05 1.60 -8.01
C GLY A 65 5.81 1.70 -8.93
N PRO A 66 5.79 2.61 -9.93
CA PRO A 66 4.62 2.82 -10.80
C PRO A 66 4.28 1.61 -11.68
N ILE A 67 5.25 0.72 -11.89
CA ILE A 67 5.17 -0.45 -12.77
C ILE A 67 5.81 -1.70 -12.15
N SER A 68 6.21 -1.64 -10.88
CA SER A 68 6.80 -2.78 -10.16
C SER A 68 5.76 -3.85 -9.82
N SER A 69 6.24 -5.03 -9.45
CA SER A 69 5.38 -6.13 -8.99
C SER A 69 4.60 -5.74 -7.72
N ASN A 70 3.48 -6.41 -7.44
CA ASN A 70 2.74 -6.16 -6.20
C ASN A 70 3.55 -6.55 -4.95
N TRP A 71 4.45 -7.54 -5.06
CA TRP A 71 5.39 -7.92 -4.01
C TRP A 71 6.35 -6.76 -3.71
N ASP A 72 7.04 -6.26 -4.73
CA ASP A 72 8.00 -5.16 -4.60
C ASP A 72 7.36 -3.93 -4.00
N ARG A 73 6.19 -3.55 -4.54
CA ARG A 73 5.42 -2.40 -4.06
C ARG A 73 4.97 -2.57 -2.61
N ALA A 74 4.65 -3.79 -2.17
CA ALA A 74 4.28 -4.06 -0.80
C ALA A 74 5.49 -3.94 0.15
N VAL A 75 6.67 -4.44 -0.26
CA VAL A 75 7.92 -4.27 0.50
C VAL A 75 8.30 -2.78 0.60
N GLU A 76 8.17 -2.02 -0.48
CA GLU A 76 8.40 -0.58 -0.50
C GLU A 76 7.42 0.17 0.42
N ALA A 77 6.13 -0.17 0.35
CA ALA A 77 5.11 0.39 1.21
C ALA A 77 5.43 0.13 2.69
N TYR A 78 5.81 -1.10 3.03
CA TYR A 78 6.22 -1.45 4.39
C TYR A 78 7.40 -0.59 4.87
N ALA A 79 8.46 -0.48 4.06
CA ALA A 79 9.64 0.29 4.43
C ALA A 79 9.33 1.78 4.61
N GLN A 80 8.44 2.36 3.81
CA GLN A 80 8.00 3.75 3.97
C GLN A 80 7.16 3.98 5.22
N ILE A 81 6.28 3.04 5.58
CA ILE A 81 5.44 3.14 6.78
C ILE A 81 6.30 2.90 8.02
N LYS A 82 6.93 1.73 8.13
CA LYS A 82 7.65 1.27 9.33
C LYS A 82 9.00 1.95 9.50
N GLY A 83 9.63 2.35 8.40
CA GLY A 83 11.03 2.77 8.37
C GLY A 83 11.99 1.60 8.09
N GLY A 84 13.23 1.96 7.75
CA GLY A 84 14.27 1.03 7.34
C GLY A 84 14.49 1.01 5.83
N CYS A 85 15.35 0.09 5.39
CA CYS A 85 15.69 -0.08 3.98
C CYS A 85 14.88 -1.19 3.33
N VAL A 86 14.50 -0.97 2.07
CA VAL A 86 13.85 -1.99 1.24
C VAL A 86 14.75 -3.21 1.11
N ASP A 87 14.15 -4.38 1.36
CA ASP A 87 14.73 -5.70 1.16
C ASP A 87 13.66 -6.57 0.52
N TYR A 88 13.72 -6.72 -0.81
CA TYR A 88 12.72 -7.49 -1.57
C TYR A 88 12.76 -9.00 -1.29
N GLY A 89 13.76 -9.45 -0.52
CA GLY A 89 13.99 -10.85 -0.22
C GLY A 89 14.96 -11.51 -1.20
N LYS A 90 15.86 -12.33 -0.68
CA LYS A 90 16.92 -13.01 -1.42
C LYS A 90 16.35 -13.95 -2.47
N ALA A 91 15.44 -14.85 -2.09
CA ALA A 91 14.91 -15.85 -3.02
C ALA A 91 14.15 -15.18 -4.16
N HIS A 92 13.31 -14.20 -3.83
CA HIS A 92 12.61 -13.38 -4.80
C HIS A 92 13.58 -12.64 -5.74
N SER A 93 14.62 -12.02 -5.17
CA SER A 93 15.58 -11.26 -5.97
C SER A 93 16.41 -12.14 -6.92
N GLU A 94 16.79 -13.34 -6.47
CA GLU A 94 17.50 -14.32 -7.28
C GLU A 94 16.62 -14.90 -8.39
N GLU A 95 15.36 -15.24 -8.09
CA GLU A 95 14.39 -15.78 -9.05
C GLU A 95 14.14 -14.79 -10.20
N PHE A 96 13.98 -13.51 -9.89
CA PHE A 96 13.57 -12.50 -10.86
C PHE A 96 14.69 -11.55 -11.30
N GLY A 97 15.93 -11.78 -10.85
CA GLY A 97 17.10 -11.02 -11.28
C GLY A 97 17.09 -9.54 -10.90
N ILE A 98 16.48 -9.18 -9.77
CA ILE A 98 16.42 -7.79 -9.27
C ILE A 98 17.44 -7.54 -8.14
N ILE A 99 17.73 -6.27 -7.88
CA ILE A 99 18.59 -5.88 -6.76
C ILE A 99 17.81 -6.05 -5.46
N GLN A 100 18.23 -6.99 -4.61
CA GLN A 100 17.57 -7.28 -3.33
C GLN A 100 17.43 -6.05 -2.41
N LYS A 101 18.52 -5.30 -2.24
CA LYS A 101 18.62 -4.15 -1.32
C LYS A 101 19.10 -2.90 -2.07
N PRO A 102 18.20 -2.15 -2.72
CA PRO A 102 18.58 -0.93 -3.43
C PRO A 102 19.06 0.15 -2.45
N ILE A 103 20.26 0.70 -2.68
CA ILE A 103 20.97 1.57 -1.73
C ILE A 103 20.24 2.90 -1.42
N ASN A 104 19.37 3.35 -2.33
CA ASN A 104 18.66 4.63 -2.22
C ASN A 104 17.18 4.48 -1.80
N LYS A 105 16.76 3.30 -1.31
CA LYS A 105 15.40 3.09 -0.79
C LYS A 105 15.43 2.77 0.70
N CYS A 106 15.88 3.75 1.48
CA CYS A 106 15.82 3.72 2.94
C CYS A 106 14.98 4.90 3.42
N TYR A 107 14.14 4.65 4.42
CA TYR A 107 13.17 5.61 4.92
C TYR A 107 13.24 5.71 6.44
N ASP A 108 13.03 6.90 6.98
CA ASP A 108 12.94 7.10 8.43
C ASP A 108 11.68 6.45 9.02
N GLY A 109 10.66 6.22 8.19
CA GLY A 109 9.36 5.67 8.56
C GLY A 109 8.36 6.77 8.88
N LEU A 110 7.24 6.75 8.17
CA LEU A 110 6.13 7.68 8.38
C LEU A 110 5.37 7.38 9.70
N TYR A 111 5.42 6.13 10.16
CA TYR A 111 4.80 5.68 11.40
C TYR A 111 5.61 4.53 12.03
N PRO A 112 6.81 4.82 12.61
CA PRO A 112 7.72 3.78 13.10
C PRO A 112 7.17 2.90 14.23
N GLN A 113 6.19 3.42 14.98
CA GLN A 113 5.48 2.68 16.02
C GLN A 113 4.47 1.65 15.49
N TRP A 114 4.29 1.53 14.17
CA TRP A 114 3.34 0.60 13.55
C TRP A 114 3.50 -0.83 14.08
N ASP A 115 2.48 -1.34 14.76
CA ASP A 115 2.40 -2.71 15.31
C ASP A 115 0.93 -3.13 15.54
N GLU A 116 0.67 -4.25 16.23
CA GLU A 116 -0.70 -4.69 16.49
C GLU A 116 -1.49 -3.79 17.46
N ASN A 117 -0.81 -2.96 18.25
CA ASN A 117 -1.43 -1.99 19.17
C ASN A 117 -1.59 -0.61 18.52
N ASN A 118 -0.87 -0.38 17.42
CA ASN A 118 -0.89 0.83 16.61
C ASN A 118 -1.21 0.47 15.15
N PRO A 119 -2.39 -0.12 14.86
CA PRO A 119 -2.70 -0.59 13.52
C PRO A 119 -2.99 0.57 12.57
N ILE A 120 -3.04 0.29 11.27
CA ILE A 120 -3.25 1.31 10.23
C ILE A 120 -4.40 0.97 9.29
N HIS A 121 -4.92 1.99 8.60
CA HIS A 121 -5.84 1.83 7.50
C HIS A 121 -5.09 1.98 6.17
N LEU A 122 -5.33 1.07 5.22
CA LEU A 122 -4.81 1.18 3.85
C LEU A 122 -5.93 1.53 2.89
N ILE A 123 -5.71 2.53 2.03
CA ILE A 123 -6.59 2.86 0.90
C ILE A 123 -5.79 2.76 -0.38
N GLY A 124 -6.11 1.77 -1.21
CA GLY A 124 -5.45 1.52 -2.49
C GLY A 124 -6.34 1.88 -3.66
N HIS A 125 -5.87 2.73 -4.57
CA HIS A 125 -6.53 2.97 -5.86
C HIS A 125 -5.88 2.11 -6.96
N SER A 126 -6.69 1.53 -7.86
CA SER A 126 -6.20 0.71 -8.98
C SER A 126 -5.28 -0.41 -8.46
N GLN A 127 -4.09 -0.62 -9.02
CA GLN A 127 -3.10 -1.60 -8.55
C GLN A 127 -2.72 -1.42 -7.07
N GLY A 128 -2.86 -0.22 -6.51
CA GLY A 128 -2.61 0.06 -5.10
C GLY A 128 -3.47 -0.78 -4.16
N GLY A 129 -4.68 -1.17 -4.58
CA GLY A 129 -5.50 -2.10 -3.79
C GLY A 129 -4.96 -3.52 -3.76
N ILE A 130 -4.33 -4.00 -4.85
CA ILE A 130 -3.63 -5.29 -4.86
C ILE A 130 -2.36 -5.20 -4.01
N THR A 131 -1.64 -4.08 -4.09
CA THR A 131 -0.48 -3.82 -3.22
C THR A 131 -0.85 -3.85 -1.74
N ALA A 132 -1.98 -3.23 -1.35
CA ALA A 132 -2.46 -3.26 0.03
C ALA A 132 -2.75 -4.69 0.52
N ARG A 133 -3.44 -5.49 -0.32
CA ARG A 133 -3.69 -6.91 -0.03
C ARG A 133 -2.42 -7.75 0.02
N MET A 134 -1.44 -7.46 -0.85
CA MET A 134 -0.14 -8.12 -0.83
C MET A 134 0.62 -7.79 0.45
N LEU A 135 0.62 -6.53 0.89
CA LEU A 135 1.23 -6.14 2.16
C LEU A 135 0.60 -6.87 3.36
N GLU A 136 -0.73 -6.94 3.41
CA GLU A 136 -1.43 -7.74 4.41
C GLU A 136 -1.03 -9.22 4.36
N HIS A 137 -0.93 -9.79 3.15
CA HIS A 137 -0.47 -11.17 2.96
C HIS A 137 0.96 -11.38 3.47
N LEU A 138 1.89 -10.49 3.15
CA LEU A 138 3.29 -10.58 3.61
C LEU A 138 3.38 -10.49 5.13
N LEU A 139 2.61 -9.61 5.77
CA LEU A 139 2.57 -9.51 7.23
C LEU A 139 2.00 -10.77 7.90
N ALA A 140 1.03 -11.44 7.27
CA ALA A 140 0.38 -12.62 7.83
C ALA A 140 1.18 -13.93 7.64
N ASN A 141 2.27 -13.90 6.86
CA ASN A 141 3.06 -15.08 6.51
C ASN A 141 4.53 -14.92 6.92
N ASN A 142 5.25 -16.05 6.96
CA ASN A 142 6.70 -16.03 7.09
C ASN A 142 7.35 -16.70 5.88
N TYR A 143 8.57 -16.27 5.60
CA TYR A 143 9.41 -16.79 4.52
C TYR A 143 10.76 -17.18 5.16
N PRO A 144 10.96 -18.45 5.55
CA PRO A 144 12.08 -18.87 6.39
C PRO A 144 13.48 -18.58 5.84
N ASP A 145 13.62 -18.55 4.51
CA ASP A 145 14.88 -18.25 3.84
C ASP A 145 15.16 -16.74 3.73
N GLU A 146 14.21 -15.90 4.18
CA GLU A 146 14.30 -14.45 4.15
C GLU A 146 14.75 -13.84 5.47
N THR A 147 15.39 -12.67 5.37
CA THR A 147 16.03 -12.02 6.52
C THR A 147 15.41 -10.69 6.92
N SER A 148 14.59 -10.09 6.06
CA SER A 148 13.96 -8.80 6.35
C SER A 148 12.92 -8.92 7.47
N LEU A 149 12.70 -7.83 8.22
CA LEU A 149 11.75 -7.82 9.33
C LEU A 149 10.31 -8.15 8.87
N LEU A 150 9.94 -7.69 7.68
CA LEU A 150 8.66 -7.98 7.06
C LEU A 150 8.53 -9.48 6.72
N LEU A 151 9.51 -10.05 6.01
CA LEU A 151 9.39 -11.38 5.42
C LEU A 151 9.68 -12.51 6.43
N LYS A 152 10.51 -12.25 7.45
CA LYS A 152 10.90 -13.26 8.43
C LYS A 152 9.84 -13.50 9.51
N ASN A 153 9.02 -12.50 9.83
CA ASN A 153 8.13 -12.52 10.99
C ASN A 153 6.66 -12.51 10.56
N ILE A 154 5.81 -13.14 11.38
CA ILE A 154 4.37 -12.99 11.28
C ILE A 154 3.96 -11.80 12.15
N ASN A 155 3.41 -10.78 11.51
CA ASN A 155 3.01 -9.49 12.06
C ASN A 155 1.49 -9.32 11.92
N ASP A 156 0.73 -10.17 12.61
CA ASP A 156 -0.74 -10.20 12.52
C ASP A 156 -1.38 -8.95 13.17
N ARG A 157 -2.55 -8.54 12.67
CA ARG A 157 -3.36 -7.40 13.15
C ARG A 157 -2.71 -6.01 13.05
N TRP A 158 -1.64 -5.86 12.28
CA TRP A 158 -1.02 -4.57 12.00
C TRP A 158 -1.87 -3.69 11.06
N ILE A 159 -2.76 -4.29 10.26
CA ILE A 159 -3.69 -3.59 9.38
C ILE A 159 -5.11 -3.71 9.94
N LYS A 160 -5.76 -2.56 10.18
CA LYS A 160 -7.13 -2.46 10.69
C LYS A 160 -8.16 -2.61 9.58
N SER A 161 -7.89 -2.05 8.40
CA SER A 161 -8.75 -2.21 7.23
C SER A 161 -7.99 -2.00 5.92
N VAL A 162 -8.46 -2.66 4.87
CA VAL A 162 -8.07 -2.40 3.48
C VAL A 162 -9.29 -1.91 2.70
N THR A 163 -9.21 -0.73 2.12
CA THR A 163 -10.20 -0.18 1.19
C THR A 163 -9.60 -0.11 -0.20
N THR A 164 -10.31 -0.65 -1.20
CA THR A 164 -9.83 -0.68 -2.59
C THR A 164 -10.77 0.08 -3.51
N ILE A 165 -10.23 0.97 -4.35
CA ILE A 165 -11.00 1.83 -5.26
C ILE A 165 -10.57 1.51 -6.68
N SER A 166 -11.50 1.05 -7.53
CA SER A 166 -11.24 0.72 -8.94
C SER A 166 -10.08 -0.28 -9.12
N THR A 167 -9.90 -1.19 -8.16
CA THR A 167 -8.80 -2.15 -8.15
C THR A 167 -9.09 -3.36 -9.04
N PRO A 168 -8.18 -3.75 -9.94
CA PRO A 168 -8.34 -4.91 -10.79
C PRO A 168 -8.05 -6.21 -10.02
N HIS A 169 -8.95 -6.60 -9.11
CA HIS A 169 -8.80 -7.83 -8.30
C HIS A 169 -8.70 -9.10 -9.15
N ASP A 170 -9.38 -9.10 -10.31
CA ASP A 170 -9.35 -10.20 -11.28
C ASP A 170 -8.55 -9.82 -12.55
N GLY A 171 -7.62 -8.87 -12.42
CA GLY A 171 -6.84 -8.35 -13.53
C GLY A 171 -7.61 -7.39 -14.44
N THR A 172 -7.03 -7.09 -15.60
CA THR A 172 -7.63 -6.22 -16.61
C THR A 172 -7.23 -6.67 -18.02
N THR A 173 -8.19 -6.65 -18.95
CA THR A 173 -7.93 -6.93 -20.37
C THR A 173 -7.07 -5.87 -21.04
N LEU A 174 -6.85 -4.72 -20.39
CA LEU A 174 -5.97 -3.66 -20.86
C LEU A 174 -4.48 -3.99 -20.69
N ALA A 175 -4.12 -4.85 -19.73
CA ALA A 175 -2.71 -5.11 -19.42
C ALA A 175 -1.95 -5.65 -20.65
N PRO A 176 -2.40 -6.70 -21.37
CA PRO A 176 -1.73 -7.18 -22.57
C PRO A 176 -1.52 -6.08 -23.63
N ILE A 177 -2.51 -5.22 -23.83
CA ILE A 177 -2.46 -4.13 -24.82
C ILE A 177 -1.38 -3.10 -24.44
N ILE A 178 -1.30 -2.74 -23.16
CA ILE A 178 -0.26 -1.82 -22.67
C ILE A 178 1.14 -2.42 -22.80
N MET A 179 1.27 -3.72 -22.55
CA MET A 179 2.53 -4.44 -22.73
C MET A 179 2.99 -4.44 -24.19
N ASP A 180 2.06 -4.54 -25.14
CA ASP A 180 2.36 -4.49 -26.57
C ASP A 180 2.68 -3.07 -27.07
N ILE A 181 2.03 -2.04 -26.52
CA ILE A 181 2.25 -0.63 -26.90
C ILE A 181 3.55 -0.08 -26.29
N PHE A 182 3.89 -0.49 -25.08
CA PHE A 182 5.10 -0.09 -24.37
C PHE A 182 5.99 -1.32 -24.13
N PRO A 183 6.69 -1.85 -25.14
CA PRO A 183 7.51 -3.06 -24.99
C PRO A 183 8.65 -2.90 -23.97
N PHE A 184 9.03 -1.67 -23.59
CA PHE A 184 9.93 -1.44 -22.46
C PHE A 184 9.32 -1.86 -21.11
N ALA A 185 7.99 -1.75 -20.96
CA ALA A 185 7.27 -2.28 -19.80
C ALA A 185 7.38 -3.81 -19.77
N GLN A 186 7.48 -4.46 -20.94
CA GLN A 186 7.63 -5.91 -21.10
C GLN A 186 8.95 -6.44 -20.53
N SER A 187 10.05 -5.68 -20.69
CA SER A 187 11.32 -5.98 -20.01
C SER A 187 11.30 -5.74 -18.49
N MET A 188 10.25 -5.09 -17.97
CA MET A 188 9.99 -4.89 -16.55
C MET A 188 8.78 -5.70 -16.04
N SER A 189 8.21 -6.58 -16.87
CA SER A 189 6.96 -7.31 -16.59
C SER A 189 7.13 -8.83 -16.57
N SER A 190 8.24 -9.36 -16.07
CA SER A 190 8.27 -10.76 -15.61
C SER A 190 7.29 -11.05 -14.44
N TRP A 191 6.20 -10.28 -14.29
CA TRP A 191 5.55 -9.94 -13.02
C TRP A 191 4.03 -9.80 -13.07
N VAL A 192 3.39 -10.13 -14.19
CA VAL A 192 1.97 -10.51 -14.16
C VAL A 192 1.99 -12.03 -14.05
N ALA A 193 1.83 -12.55 -12.83
CA ALA A 193 1.70 -13.99 -12.61
C ALA A 193 0.67 -14.58 -13.60
N PRO A 194 0.88 -15.81 -14.10
CA PRO A 194 -0.14 -16.45 -14.91
C PRO A 194 -1.39 -16.61 -14.03
N PHE A 195 -2.55 -16.44 -14.67
CA PHE A 195 -3.87 -16.64 -14.07
C PHE A 195 -3.96 -17.86 -13.16
#